data_AF-A0A6B3FYI6-F1
#
_entry.id   AF-A0A6B3FYI6-F1
#
_cell.length_a   1.000
_cell.length_b   1.000
_cell.length_c   1.000
_cell.angle_alpha   90.00
_cell.angle_beta   90.00
_cell.angle_gamma   90.00
#
_symmetry.space_group_name_H-M   'P 1'
#
loop_
_entity.id
_entity.type
_entity.pdbx_description
1 polymer ?
#
loop_
_entity_poly.entity_id
_entity_poly.type
_entity_poly.pdbx_seq_one_letter_code
_entity_poly.pdbx_strand_id
1 'polypeptide(L)' 'PIGRAALAARQGRTITDDDLRAEPRLCELLAGAGWRLESYTDEDDRFLALAVKQG' A
#
# COMPACT_ATOMS: atom_id res chain seq x y z
N PRO A 1 -15.57 -5.86 -4.18
CA PRO A 1 -14.26 -5.32 -3.76
C PRO A 1 -14.36 -3.79 -3.62
N ILE A 2 -13.78 -3.18 -2.58
CA ILE A 2 -13.76 -1.73 -2.41
C ILE A 2 -12.30 -1.30 -2.20
N GLY A 3 -11.84 -0.31 -2.94
CA GLY A 3 -10.48 0.21 -2.85
C GLY A 3 -10.23 0.93 -1.53
N ARG A 4 -8.97 1.19 -1.25
CA ARG A 4 -8.54 1.66 0.07
C ARG A 4 -9.04 3.08 0.36
N ALA A 5 -9.08 3.96 -0.65
CA ALA A 5 -9.60 5.33 -0.53
C ALA A 5 -11.09 5.34 -0.18
N ALA A 6 -11.89 4.55 -0.89
CA ALA A 6 -13.32 4.42 -0.63
C ALA A 6 -13.59 3.77 0.74
N LEU A 7 -12.77 2.79 1.16
CA LEU A 7 -12.85 2.22 2.50
C LEU A 7 -12.50 3.23 3.60
N ALA A 8 -11.46 4.04 3.39
CA ALA A 8 -11.06 5.12 4.29
C ALA A 8 -12.19 6.14 4.48
N ALA A 9 -12.78 6.62 3.38
CA ALA A 9 -13.88 7.56 3.41
C ALA A 9 -15.10 7.02 4.17
N ARG A 10 -15.44 5.74 3.98
CA ARG A 10 -16.51 5.07 4.74
C ARG A 10 -16.23 4.98 6.24
N GLN A 11 -14.95 4.98 6.63
CA GLN A 11 -14.50 5.00 8.01
C GLN A 11 -14.31 6.43 8.55
N GLY A 12 -14.69 7.46 7.80
CA GLY A 12 -14.54 8.85 8.22
C GLY A 12 -13.10 9.35 8.24
N ARG A 13 -12.20 8.71 7.48
CA ARG A 13 -10.79 9.11 7.37
C ARG A 13 -10.37 9.34 5.92
N THR A 14 -9.35 10.15 5.71
CA THR A 14 -8.76 10.42 4.39
C THR A 14 -7.42 9.70 4.29
N ILE A 15 -7.11 9.14 3.12
CA ILE A 15 -5.74 8.66 2.85
C ILE A 15 -4.84 9.87 2.71
N THR A 16 -3.70 9.83 3.37
CA THR A 16 -2.66 10.86 3.28
C THR A 16 -1.38 10.24 2.73
N ASP A 17 -0.44 11.09 2.31
CA ASP A 17 0.88 10.66 1.85
C ASP A 17 1.69 9.93 2.95
N ASP A 18 1.31 10.11 4.21
CA ASP A 18 1.88 9.40 5.35
C ASP A 18 1.34 7.98 5.54
N ASP A 19 0.33 7.56 4.78
CA ASP A 19 -0.23 6.22 4.91
C ASP A 19 0.83 5.17 4.57
N LEU A 20 1.06 4.24 5.49
CA LEU A 20 2.06 3.18 5.36
C LEU A 20 1.87 2.31 4.10
N ARG A 21 0.65 2.26 3.57
CA ARG A 21 0.32 1.50 2.36
C ARG A 21 0.50 2.31 1.08
N ALA A 22 0.82 3.61 1.16
CA ALA A 22 1.22 4.40 0.00
C ALA A 22 2.55 3.86 -0.55
N GLU A 23 2.67 3.77 -1.87
CA GLU A 23 3.81 3.12 -2.54
C GLU A 23 5.19 3.58 -2.03
N PRO A 24 5.48 4.88 -1.86
CA PRO A 24 6.80 5.32 -1.38
C PRO A 24 7.12 4.82 0.04
N ARG A 25 6.14 4.92 0.94
CA ARG A 25 6.26 4.50 2.35
C ARG A 25 6.36 2.98 2.47
N LEU A 26 5.57 2.28 1.67
CA LEU A 26 5.56 0.82 1.63
C LEU A 26 6.88 0.28 1.08
N CYS A 27 7.44 0.91 0.04
CA CYS A 27 8.72 0.54 -0.53
C CYS A 27 9.85 0.64 0.50
N GLU A 28 9.95 1.77 1.20
CA GLU A 28 10.96 1.99 2.26
C GLU A 28 10.81 0.97 3.41
N LEU A 29 9.58 0.74 3.86
CA LEU A 29 9.28 -0.19 4.94
C LEU A 29 9.63 -1.65 4.57
N LEU A 30 9.29 -2.06 3.35
CA LEU A 30 9.65 -3.39 2.84
C LEU A 30 11.16 -3.54 2.71
N ALA A 31 11.86 -2.54 2.16
CA ALA A 31 13.32 -2.57 2.02
C ALA A 31 14.02 -2.71 3.37
N GLY A 32 13.58 -1.95 4.38
CA GLY A 32 14.10 -2.07 5.76
C GLY A 32 13.88 -3.44 6.40
N ALA A 33 12.87 -4.19 5.94
CA ALA A 33 12.58 -5.55 6.40
C ALA A 33 13.21 -6.65 5.52
N GLY A 34 14.04 -6.29 4.52
CA GLY A 34 14.64 -7.25 3.60
C GLY A 34 13.66 -7.79 2.55
N TRP A 35 12.69 -6.99 2.13
CA TRP A 35 11.76 -7.32 1.04
C TRP A 35 11.89 -6.29 -0.09
N ARG A 36 11.65 -6.74 -1.33
CA ARG A 36 11.57 -5.86 -2.52
C ARG A 36 10.15 -5.90 -3.06
N LEU A 37 9.56 -4.73 -3.25
CA LEU A 37 8.27 -4.58 -3.93
C LEU A 37 8.44 -4.90 -5.42
N GLU A 38 7.63 -5.83 -5.95
CA GLU A 38 7.63 -6.22 -7.36
C GLU A 38 6.43 -5.66 -8.12
N SER A 39 5.28 -5.56 -7.48
CA SER A 39 4.06 -5.03 -8.09
C SER A 39 3.23 -4.31 -7.05
N TYR A 40 2.67 -3.18 -7.45
CA TYR A 40 1.81 -2.36 -6.63
C TYR A 40 0.62 -1.87 -7.45
N THR A 41 -0.57 -1.91 -6.85
CA THR A 41 -1.80 -1.34 -7.39
C THR A 41 -2.64 -0.83 -6.24
N ASP A 42 -3.13 0.40 -6.38
CA ASP A 42 -4.11 1.01 -5.49
C ASP A 42 -5.14 1.74 -6.36
N GLU A 43 -6.07 0.95 -6.88
CA GLU A 43 -7.19 1.37 -7.71
C GLU A 43 -8.45 1.53 -6.84
N ASP A 44 -9.46 2.23 -7.37
CA ASP A 44 -10.68 2.57 -6.64
C ASP A 44 -11.46 1.36 -6.10
N ASP A 45 -11.28 0.18 -6.70
CA ASP A 45 -11.93 -1.08 -6.31
C ASP A 45 -10.95 -2.15 -5.78
N ARG A 46 -9.64 -1.92 -5.87
CA ARG A 46 -8.63 -2.95 -5.57
C ARG A 46 -7.32 -2.36 -5.06
N PHE A 47 -6.79 -2.99 -4.00
CA PHE A 47 -5.44 -2.79 -3.53
C PHE A 47 -4.66 -4.12 -3.60
N LEU A 48 -3.46 -4.11 -4.19
CA LEU A 48 -2.54 -5.24 -4.25
C LEU A 48 -1.10 -4.76 -4.13
N ALA A 49 -0.33 -5.39 -3.24
CA ALA A 49 1.12 -5.25 -3.19
C ALA A 49 1.75 -6.64 -3.18
N LEU A 50 2.62 -6.91 -4.16
CA LEU A 50 3.39 -8.14 -4.28
C LEU A 50 4.85 -7.82 -3.97
N ALA A 51 5.43 -8.53 -3.02
CA ALA A 51 6.82 -8.36 -2.63
C ALA A 51 7.51 -9.71 -2.48
N VAL A 52 8.82 -9.72 -2.72
CA VAL A 52 9.67 -10.90 -2.61
C VAL A 52 10.75 -10.68 -1.55
N LYS A 53 10.95 -11.68 -0.69
CA LYS A 53 11.98 -11.63 0.35
C LYS A 53 13.36 -11.64 -0.30
N GLN A 54 14.20 -10.67 0.06
CA GLN A 54 15.61 -10.63 -0.29
C GLN A 54 16.38 -11.53 0.69
N GLY A 55 17.23 -12.40 0.14
CA GLY A 55 18.06 -13.35 0.90
C GLY A 55 19.36 -12.73 1.37
#